data_AF-A0A960R9I8-F1
#
_entry.id   AF-A0A960R9I8-F1
#
_cell.length_a   1.000
_cell.length_b   1.000
_cell.length_c   1.000
_cell.angle_alpha   90.00
_cell.angle_beta   90.00
_cell.angle_gamma   90.00
#
_symmetry.space_group_name_H-M   'P 1'
#
loop_
_entity.id
_entity.type
_entity.pdbx_description
1 polymer ?
#
loop_
_entity_poly.entity_id
_entity_poly.type
_entity_poly.pdbx_seq_one_letter_code
_entity_poly.pdbx_strand_id
1 'polypeptide(L)'
;MWRNQNKYLERVGRGLDHAYQNAVVETISVKDLRLIVFSDHHRGVGDRADDFRPCRKIYHAALGYYLSLDYRLFLLGDVEELWERLLVAIVDHYQGTL
;
A
#
# COMPACT_ATOMS: atom_id res chain seq x y z
N MET A 1 9.52 26.23 20.69
CA MET A 1 8.81 25.37 19.72
C MET A 1 9.71 24.64 18.71
N TRP A 2 11.03 24.84 18.64
CA TRP A 2 11.89 24.28 17.57
C TRP A 2 12.78 23.07 17.95
N ARG A 3 12.92 22.71 19.24
CA ARG A 3 13.80 21.58 19.66
C ARG A 3 13.20 20.19 19.45
N ASN A 4 11.87 20.07 19.28
CA ASN A 4 11.19 18.77 19.09
C ASN A 4 11.17 18.31 17.63
N GLN A 5 11.25 19.22 16.66
CA GLN A 5 11.27 18.88 15.24
C GLN A 5 12.49 18.00 14.90
N ASN A 6 13.66 18.33 15.47
CA ASN A 6 14.91 17.63 15.15
C ASN A 6 14.90 16.18 15.68
N LYS A 7 14.42 15.98 16.92
CA LYS A 7 14.27 14.63 17.50
C LYS A 7 13.26 13.77 16.74
N TYR A 8 12.18 14.38 16.22
CA TYR A 8 11.21 13.68 15.40
C TYR A 8 11.83 13.22 14.07
N LEU A 9 12.50 14.13 13.36
CA LEU A 9 13.15 13.82 12.09
C LEU A 9 14.26 12.78 12.25
N GLU A 10 15.07 12.87 13.31
CA GLU A 10 16.06 11.85 13.66
C GLU A 10 15.43 10.47 13.89
N ARG A 11 14.28 10.43 14.58
CA ARG A 11 13.56 9.17 14.81
C ARG A 11 13.02 8.58 13.51
N VAL A 12 12.43 9.41 12.65
CA VAL A 12 11.94 8.99 11.33
C VAL A 12 13.10 8.48 10.47
N GLY A 13 14.20 9.24 10.40
CA GLY A 13 15.40 8.84 9.67
C GLY A 13 15.93 7.48 10.12
N ARG A 14 16.12 7.28 11.43
CA ARG A 14 16.53 5.97 11.97
C ARG A 14 15.57 4.84 11.59
N GLY A 15 14.26 5.10 11.59
CA GLY A 15 13.26 4.11 11.19
C GLY A 15 13.38 3.73 9.71
N LEU A 16 13.56 4.72 8.84
CA LEU A 16 13.74 4.52 7.39
C LEU A 16 15.05 3.79 7.10
N ASP A 17 16.16 4.19 7.74
CA ASP A 17 17.46 3.53 7.59
C ASP A 17 17.37 2.06 8.03
N HIS A 18 16.74 1.79 9.18
CA HIS A 18 16.53 0.43 9.66
C HIS A 18 15.68 -0.39 8.67
N ALA A 19 14.58 0.17 8.15
CA ALA A 19 13.74 -0.51 7.16
C ALA A 19 14.51 -0.83 5.88
N TYR A 20 15.32 0.12 5.39
CA TYR A 20 16.15 -0.07 4.20
C TYR A 20 17.24 -1.13 4.40
N GLN A 21 17.95 -1.07 5.54
CA GLN A 21 19.02 -2.02 5.86
C GLN A 21 18.52 -3.46 6.04
N ASN A 22 17.29 -3.64 6.51
CA ASN A 22 16.67 -4.94 6.72
C ASN A 22 15.73 -5.36 5.57
N ALA A 23 15.68 -4.58 4.48
CA ALA A 23 14.83 -4.90 3.35
C ALA A 23 15.25 -6.22 2.71
N VAL A 24 14.26 -7.01 2.28
CA VAL A 24 14.52 -8.22 1.50
C VAL A 24 15.08 -7.80 0.14
N VAL A 25 16.27 -8.30 -0.18
CA VAL A 25 16.92 -8.09 -1.48
C VAL A 25 16.84 -9.38 -2.28
N GLU A 26 16.24 -9.29 -3.47
CA GLU A 26 16.13 -10.39 -4.41
C GLU A 26 16.79 -9.99 -5.74
N THR A 27 17.58 -10.89 -6.31
CA THR A 27 18.15 -10.70 -7.65
C THR A 27 17.24 -11.36 -8.67
N ILE A 28 16.79 -10.59 -9.65
CA ILE A 28 15.90 -11.06 -10.71
C ILE A 28 16.38 -10.52 -12.06
N SER A 29 16.36 -11.40 -13.06
CA SER A 29 16.61 -11.04 -14.45
C SER A 29 15.51 -10.10 -14.93
N VAL A 30 15.90 -9.01 -15.61
CA VAL A 30 14.95 -8.05 -16.19
C VAL A 30 13.95 -8.73 -17.13
N LYS A 31 14.35 -9.83 -17.79
CA LYS A 31 13.47 -10.59 -18.70
C LYS A 31 12.36 -11.33 -17.97
N ASP A 32 12.61 -11.74 -16.73
CA ASP A 32 11.70 -12.52 -15.90
C ASP A 32 10.92 -11.63 -14.92
N LEU A 33 11.23 -10.33 -14.90
CA LEU A 33 10.64 -9.36 -14.00
C LEU A 33 9.18 -9.07 -14.36
N ARG A 34 8.25 -9.56 -13.53
CA ARG A 34 6.81 -9.29 -13.64
C ARG A 34 6.32 -8.66 -12.34
N LEU A 35 6.14 -7.34 -12.37
CA LEU A 35 5.78 -6.56 -11.19
C LEU A 35 4.60 -5.63 -11.48
N ILE A 36 3.74 -5.49 -10.49
CA ILE A 36 2.76 -4.40 -10.40
C ILE A 36 3.10 -3.66 -9.11
N VAL A 37 3.18 -2.34 -9.21
CA VAL A 37 3.48 -1.49 -8.06
C VAL A 37 2.38 -0.45 -7.95
N PHE A 38 1.73 -0.39 -6.79
CA PHE A 38 0.72 0.62 -6.50
C PHE A 38 0.96 1.26 -5.13
N SER A 39 0.39 2.46 -4.95
CA SER A 39 0.45 3.26 -3.72
C SER A 39 -0.81 4.14 -3.66
N ASP A 40 -1.09 4.73 -2.51
CA ASP A 40 -2.07 5.83 -2.35
C ASP A 40 -3.45 5.46 -2.88
N HIS A 41 -3.93 4.26 -2.53
CA HIS A 41 -5.28 3.88 -2.94
C HIS A 41 -6.31 4.61 -2.10
N HIS A 42 -6.03 4.84 -0.80
CA HIS A 42 -7.02 5.35 0.14
C HIS A 42 -8.34 4.56 0.10
N ARG A 43 -8.22 3.22 0.17
CA ARG A 43 -9.36 2.31 0.18
C ARG A 43 -10.13 2.49 1.48
N GLY A 44 -11.37 2.95 1.34
CA GLY A 44 -12.31 3.07 2.44
C GLY A 44 -13.30 1.90 2.51
N VAL A 45 -14.48 2.17 3.07
CA VAL A 45 -15.57 1.19 3.23
C VAL A 45 -16.68 1.36 2.18
N GLY A 46 -16.39 1.98 1.03
CA GLY A 46 -17.36 2.22 -0.04
C GLY A 46 -18.28 3.42 0.17
N ASP A 47 -18.03 4.27 1.16
CA ASP A 47 -18.82 5.46 1.44
C ASP A 47 -18.27 6.71 0.72
N ARG A 48 -18.53 7.92 1.23
CA ARG A 48 -18.04 9.16 0.60
C ARG A 48 -16.56 9.45 0.88
N ALA A 49 -16.01 8.85 1.94
CA ALA A 49 -14.61 8.89 2.31
C ALA A 49 -13.72 7.96 1.47
N ASP A 50 -14.32 7.03 0.73
CA ASP A 50 -13.60 6.05 -0.09
C ASP A 50 -13.30 6.61 -1.48
N ASP A 51 -12.20 7.36 -1.58
CA ASP A 51 -11.71 7.93 -2.85
C ASP A 51 -11.34 6.84 -3.87
N PHE A 52 -11.00 5.62 -3.40
CA PHE A 52 -10.70 4.50 -4.27
C PHE A 52 -11.92 3.88 -4.96
N ARG A 53 -13.11 4.09 -4.40
CA ARG A 53 -14.34 3.39 -4.81
C ARG A 53 -14.59 3.39 -6.33
N PRO A 54 -14.38 4.49 -7.08
CA PRO A 54 -14.57 4.49 -8.53
C PRO A 54 -13.59 3.57 -9.27
N CYS A 55 -12.37 3.42 -8.74
CA CYS A 55 -11.30 2.61 -9.33
C CYS A 55 -11.46 1.12 -9.05
N ARG A 56 -12.22 0.73 -8.02
CA ARG A 56 -12.35 -0.65 -7.54
C ARG A 56 -12.58 -1.69 -8.64
N LYS A 57 -13.51 -1.42 -9.58
CA LYS A 57 -13.83 -2.38 -10.65
C LYS A 57 -12.65 -2.60 -11.61
N ILE A 58 -12.01 -1.51 -12.03
CA ILE A 58 -10.87 -1.55 -12.96
C ILE A 58 -9.66 -2.18 -12.27
N TYR A 59 -9.45 -1.84 -10.99
CA TYR A 59 -8.42 -2.42 -10.16
C TYR A 59 -8.55 -3.95 -10.03
N HIS A 60 -9.75 -4.45 -9.71
CA HIS A 60 -9.98 -5.90 -9.64
C HIS A 60 -9.75 -6.60 -11.01
N ALA A 61 -10.19 -5.97 -12.10
CA ALA A 61 -9.94 -6.52 -13.45
C ALA A 61 -8.44 -6.57 -13.78
N ALA A 62 -7.70 -5.51 -13.46
CA ALA A 62 -6.25 -5.47 -13.62
C ALA A 62 -5.55 -6.53 -12.76
N LEU A 63 -5.90 -6.63 -11.48
CA LEU A 63 -5.34 -7.65 -10.60
C LEU A 63 -5.59 -9.07 -11.11
N GLY A 64 -6.81 -9.38 -11.55
CA GLY A 64 -7.13 -10.70 -12.13
C GLY A 64 -6.32 -11.00 -13.39
N TYR A 65 -6.20 -10.01 -14.29
CA TYR A 65 -5.40 -10.14 -15.50
C TYR A 65 -3.92 -10.40 -15.18
N TYR A 66 -3.30 -9.57 -14.35
CA TYR A 66 -1.89 -9.69 -14.04
C TYR A 66 -1.56 -10.91 -13.17
N LEU A 67 -2.47 -11.31 -12.28
CA LEU A 67 -2.35 -12.57 -11.53
C LEU A 67 -2.34 -13.78 -12.49
N SER A 68 -3.18 -13.77 -13.52
CA SER A 68 -3.19 -14.84 -14.54
C SER A 68 -1.89 -14.94 -15.35
N LEU A 69 -1.07 -13.89 -15.31
CA LEU A 69 0.23 -13.79 -15.97
C LEU A 69 1.41 -13.91 -14.99
N ASP A 70 1.16 -14.33 -13.75
CA ASP A 70 2.19 -14.54 -12.71
C ASP A 70 2.99 -13.26 -12.37
N TYR A 71 2.31 -12.11 -12.37
CA TYR A 71 2.88 -10.86 -11.85
C TYR A 71 2.81 -10.83 -10.34
N ARG A 72 3.83 -10.24 -9.72
CA ARG A 72 3.88 -10.00 -8.28
C ARG A 72 3.41 -8.59 -7.97
N LEU A 73 2.48 -8.47 -7.03
CA LEU A 73 1.94 -7.18 -6.56
C LEU A 73 2.77 -6.66 -5.39
N PHE A 74 3.18 -5.39 -5.49
CA PHE A 74 3.84 -4.63 -4.44
C PHE A 74 2.98 -3.40 -4.11
N LEU A 75 2.69 -3.21 -2.83
CA LEU A 75 1.93 -2.07 -2.31
C LEU A 75 2.89 -1.20 -1.49
N LEU A 76 3.10 0.05 -1.89
CA LEU A 76 4.14 0.91 -1.32
C LEU A 76 3.71 1.76 -0.11
N GLY A 77 2.42 1.77 0.22
CA GLY A 77 1.88 2.57 1.32
C GLY A 77 0.53 3.19 0.98
N ASP A 78 -0.08 3.83 1.98
CA ASP A 78 -1.35 4.57 1.90
C ASP A 78 -2.45 3.82 1.14
N VAL A 79 -2.52 2.50 1.38
CA VAL A 79 -3.48 1.61 0.74
C VAL A 79 -4.87 1.79 1.37
N GLU A 80 -4.94 1.89 2.69
CA GLU A 80 -6.18 2.07 3.46
C GLU A 80 -6.40 3.52 3.88
N GLU A 81 -7.66 3.99 3.85
CA GLU A 81 -8.05 5.31 4.34
C GLU A 81 -8.20 5.32 5.88
N LEU A 82 -7.06 5.23 6.58
CA LEU A 82 -7.01 5.18 8.04
C LEU A 82 -7.11 6.56 8.71
N TRP A 83 -7.11 7.65 7.93
CA TRP A 83 -7.32 8.98 8.50
C TRP A 83 -8.79 9.17 8.87
N GLU A 84 -9.69 8.67 8.03
CA GLU A 84 -11.14 8.82 8.24
C GLU A 84 -11.79 7.57 8.83
N ARG A 85 -11.10 6.41 8.84
CA ARG A 85 -11.66 5.12 9.30
C ARG A 85 -10.75 4.37 10.27
N LEU A 86 -11.38 3.62 11.18
CA LEU A 86 -10.67 2.65 12.01
C LEU A 86 -10.28 1.42 11.20
N LEU A 87 -9.09 0.89 11.46
CA LEU A 87 -8.55 -0.31 10.81
C LEU A 87 -9.53 -1.49 10.84
N VAL A 88 -10.20 -1.73 11.97
CA VAL A 88 -11.17 -2.85 12.10
C VAL A 88 -12.30 -2.74 11.08
N ALA A 89 -12.81 -1.52 10.83
CA ALA A 89 -13.89 -1.29 9.88
C ALA A 89 -13.44 -1.58 8.44
N ILE A 90 -12.19 -1.23 8.10
CA ILE A 90 -11.60 -1.52 6.80
C ILE A 90 -11.41 -3.03 6.61
N VAL A 91 -10.85 -3.72 7.61
CA VAL A 91 -10.60 -5.16 7.56
C VAL A 91 -11.90 -5.94 7.44
N ASP A 92 -12.93 -5.57 8.20
CA ASP A 92 -14.26 -6.20 8.11
C ASP A 92 -14.88 -5.98 6.71
N HIS A 93 -14.69 -4.80 6.12
CA HIS A 93 -15.15 -4.53 4.76
C HIS A 93 -14.45 -5.40 3.71
N TYR A 94 -13.15 -5.66 3.86
CA TYR A 94 -12.39 -6.52 2.94
C TYR A 94 -12.96 -7.93 2.85
N GLN A 95 -13.36 -8.53 3.98
CA GLN A 95 -13.93 -9.89 4.00
C GLN A 95 -15.20 -10.01 3.15
N GLY A 96 -15.95 -8.92 2.96
CA GLY A 96 -17.13 -8.89 2.09
C GLY A 96 -16.85 -8.63 0.61
N THR A 97 -15.58 -8.41 0.23
CA THR A 97 -15.17 -8.03 -1.13
C THR A 97 -14.20 -9.00 -1.81
N LEU A 98 -13.70 -9.99 -1.04
CA LEU A 98 -12.96 -11.16 -1.53
C LEU A 98 -13.93 -12.29 -1.88
#